data_AF-A0A3C0NG68-F1
#
_entry.id   AF-A0A3C0NG68-F1
#
_cell.length_a   1.000
_cell.length_b   1.000
_cell.length_c   1.000
_cell.angle_alpha   90.00
_cell.angle_beta   90.00
_cell.angle_gamma   90.00
#
_symmetry.space_group_name_H-M   'P 1'
#
loop_
_entity.id
_entity.type
_entity.pdbx_description
1 polymer ?
#
loop_
_entity_poly.entity_id
_entity_poly.type
_entity_poly.pdbx_seq_one_letter_code
_entity_poly.pdbx_strand_id
1 'polypeptide(L)'
;MVKEKDDQSKNQHNLLALAELRQRANLTQRKLADILDVTVKTVSAWERGEHEPYLTLTQTKKLVDGLQCSLDELIEATGKQPSTGDDEPRLTFAQTKRLMEILQCSLDELVAAMEKNPPQQGN
;
A
#
# COMPACT_ATOMS: atom_id res chain seq x y z
N MET A 1 40.74 -16.11 -15.17
CA MET A 1 39.34 -16.46 -14.88
C MET A 1 39.17 -16.53 -13.37
N VAL A 2 39.08 -15.36 -12.73
CA VAL A 2 38.76 -15.24 -11.30
C VAL A 2 37.61 -14.26 -11.22
N LYS A 3 36.56 -14.72 -10.56
CA LYS A 3 35.18 -14.26 -10.62
C LYS A 3 35.06 -12.75 -10.32
N GLU A 4 34.57 -12.00 -11.30
CA GLU A 4 33.79 -10.79 -11.07
C GLU A 4 32.54 -11.19 -10.27
N LYS A 5 32.28 -10.43 -9.20
CA LYS A 5 30.98 -9.83 -8.93
C LYS A 5 31.12 -8.89 -7.74
N ASP A 6 31.48 -7.65 -8.09
CA ASP A 6 31.06 -6.48 -7.35
C ASP A 6 29.52 -6.50 -7.25
N ASP A 7 29.00 -6.96 -6.12
CA ASP A 7 27.60 -6.72 -5.73
C ASP A 7 27.61 -5.80 -4.51
N GLN A 8 28.18 -4.61 -4.71
CA GLN A 8 28.07 -3.50 -3.78
C GLN A 8 26.93 -2.58 -4.23
N SER A 9 25.72 -2.84 -3.73
CA SER A 9 24.75 -1.77 -3.46
C SER A 9 23.77 -2.22 -2.40
N LYS A 10 24.20 -1.96 -1.17
CA LYS A 10 23.34 -1.82 0.01
C LYS A 10 22.28 -0.77 -0.32
N ASN A 11 21.15 -1.19 -0.86
CA ASN A 11 19.97 -0.33 -0.90
C ASN A 11 19.29 -0.42 0.46
N GLN A 12 19.96 0.17 1.45
CA GLN A 12 19.41 0.38 2.79
C GLN A 12 18.42 1.55 2.68
N HIS A 13 17.37 1.32 1.89
CA HIS A 13 16.18 2.13 1.92
C HIS A 13 15.58 1.86 3.30
N ASN A 14 15.67 2.86 4.18
CA ASN A 14 15.06 2.87 5.49
C ASN A 14 13.54 2.97 5.29
N LEU A 15 12.97 1.90 4.75
CA LEU A 15 11.56 1.69 4.47
C LEU A 15 10.94 1.36 5.81
N LEU A 16 9.87 2.07 6.18
CA LEU A 16 8.94 1.62 7.20
C LEU A 16 8.54 0.19 6.82
N ALA A 17 9.09 -0.84 7.47
CA ALA A 17 8.70 -2.19 7.10
C ALA A 17 7.24 -2.40 7.53
N LEU A 18 6.46 -3.20 6.81
CA LEU A 18 5.11 -3.59 7.25
C LEU A 18 5.11 -4.11 8.71
N ALA A 19 6.21 -4.74 9.13
CA ALA A 19 6.47 -5.17 10.50
C ALA A 19 6.51 -4.01 11.51
N GLU A 20 7.12 -2.88 11.15
CA GLU A 20 7.21 -1.69 12.00
C GLU A 20 5.85 -1.03 12.17
N LEU A 21 5.08 -0.88 11.09
CA LEU A 21 3.69 -0.39 11.17
C LEU A 21 2.85 -1.29 12.09
N ARG A 22 2.98 -2.61 11.95
CA ARG A 22 2.28 -3.57 12.81
C ARG A 22 2.68 -3.42 14.28
N GLN A 23 3.98 -3.28 14.56
CA GLN A 23 4.49 -3.11 15.92
C GLN A 23 4.02 -1.79 16.54
N ARG A 24 3.98 -0.70 15.76
CA ARG A 24 3.46 0.61 16.18
C ARG A 24 1.98 0.52 16.59
N ALA A 25 1.20 -0.29 15.88
CA ALA A 25 -0.19 -0.61 16.19
C ALA A 25 -0.37 -1.64 17.34
N ASN A 26 0.72 -2.10 17.97
CA ASN A 26 0.72 -3.14 19.02
C ASN A 26 0.05 -4.46 18.60
N LEU A 27 0.14 -4.82 17.31
CA LEU A 27 -0.44 -6.05 16.77
C LEU A 27 0.59 -7.16 16.68
N THR A 28 0.16 -8.41 16.92
CA THR A 28 0.96 -9.59 16.58
C THR A 28 0.73 -9.99 15.13
N GLN A 29 1.64 -10.75 14.51
CA GLN A 29 1.42 -11.28 13.16
C GLN A 29 0.14 -12.12 13.08
N ARG A 30 -0.20 -12.86 14.16
CA ARG A 30 -1.46 -13.58 14.29
C ARG A 30 -2.66 -12.64 14.22
N LYS A 31 -2.66 -11.59 15.04
CA LYS A 31 -3.80 -10.66 15.09
C LYS A 31 -4.01 -9.95 13.76
N LEU A 32 -2.93 -9.57 13.08
CA LEU A 32 -3.00 -8.98 11.75
C LEU A 32 -3.55 -9.97 10.71
N ALA A 33 -3.11 -11.24 10.78
CA ALA A 33 -3.62 -12.30 9.91
C ALA A 33 -5.13 -12.52 10.09
N ASP A 34 -5.59 -12.54 11.35
CA ASP A 34 -7.01 -12.69 11.69
C ASP A 34 -7.86 -11.50 11.18
N ILE A 35 -7.34 -10.27 11.22
CA ILE A 35 -8.03 -9.07 10.69
C ILE A 35 -8.26 -9.19 9.18
N LEU A 36 -7.25 -9.66 8.46
CA LEU A 36 -7.21 -9.72 6.99
C LEU A 36 -7.77 -11.02 6.40
N ASP A 37 -8.10 -11.98 7.27
CA ASP A 37 -8.51 -13.34 6.90
C ASP A 37 -7.48 -14.03 6.01
N VAL A 38 -6.21 -13.98 6.43
CA VAL A 38 -5.07 -14.63 5.77
C VAL A 38 -4.31 -15.50 6.76
N THR A 39 -3.33 -16.26 6.28
CA THR A 39 -2.49 -17.05 7.18
C THR A 39 -1.39 -16.19 7.82
N VAL A 40 -0.94 -16.56 9.02
CA VAL A 40 0.24 -15.93 9.64
C VAL A 40 1.49 -16.08 8.76
N LYS A 41 1.61 -17.18 8.02
CA LYS A 41 2.69 -17.38 7.05
C LYS A 41 2.66 -16.32 5.96
N THR A 42 1.46 -15.96 5.48
CA THR A 42 1.26 -14.89 4.49
C THR A 42 1.77 -13.55 5.03
N VAL A 43 1.33 -13.15 6.23
CA VAL A 43 1.82 -11.92 6.89
C VAL A 43 3.34 -11.94 7.07
N SER A 44 3.88 -13.08 7.51
CA SER A 44 5.31 -13.25 7.71
C SER A 44 6.11 -13.11 6.41
N ALA A 45 5.59 -13.61 5.29
CA ALA A 45 6.22 -13.47 3.98
C ALA A 45 6.16 -12.02 3.46
N TRP A 46 5.06 -11.30 3.70
CA TRP A 46 4.95 -9.87 3.40
C TRP A 46 5.97 -9.05 4.20
N GLU A 47 6.10 -9.31 5.51
CA GLU A 47 7.06 -8.62 6.37
C GLU A 47 8.53 -8.89 6.00
N ARG A 48 8.81 -10.01 5.32
CA ARG A 48 10.14 -10.33 4.78
C ARG A 48 10.36 -9.82 3.34
N GLY A 49 9.35 -9.23 2.72
CA GLY A 49 9.41 -8.80 1.32
C GLY A 49 9.47 -9.95 0.31
N GLU A 50 9.11 -11.18 0.71
CA GLU A 50 9.10 -12.35 -0.19
C GLU A 50 7.94 -12.30 -1.20
N HIS A 51 6.84 -11.66 -0.81
CA HIS A 51 5.64 -11.52 -1.62
C HIS A 51 5.02 -10.14 -1.42
N GLU A 52 4.60 -9.52 -2.52
CA GLU A 52 3.77 -8.32 -2.50
C GLU A 52 2.33 -8.68 -2.10
N PRO A 53 1.69 -7.92 -1.19
CA PRO A 53 0.33 -8.20 -0.76
C PRO A 53 -0.68 -7.84 -1.88
N TYR A 54 -1.27 -8.85 -2.51
CA TYR A 54 -2.43 -8.66 -3.40
C TYR A 54 -3.72 -8.64 -2.58
N LEU A 55 -4.19 -7.43 -2.23
CA LEU A 55 -5.33 -7.23 -1.34
C LEU A 55 -6.57 -6.74 -2.10
N THR A 56 -7.73 -7.23 -1.68
CA THR A 56 -9.00 -6.59 -2.07
C THR A 56 -9.14 -5.22 -1.41
N LEU A 57 -9.95 -4.33 -1.96
CA LEU A 57 -10.22 -3.01 -1.37
C LEU A 57 -10.66 -3.09 0.10
N THR A 58 -11.44 -4.10 0.46
CA THR A 58 -11.87 -4.33 1.84
C THR A 58 -10.70 -4.76 2.73
N GLN A 59 -9.80 -5.61 2.24
CA GLN A 59 -8.60 -5.99 2.99
C GLN A 59 -7.64 -4.82 3.13
N THR A 60 -7.45 -4.00 2.09
CA THR A 60 -6.65 -2.78 2.17
C THR A 60 -7.19 -1.83 3.23
N LYS A 61 -8.51 -1.58 3.26
CA LYS A 61 -9.10 -0.75 4.31
C LYS A 61 -8.86 -1.34 5.71
N LYS A 62 -9.17 -2.63 5.90
CA LYS A 62 -8.93 -3.31 7.18
C LYS A 62 -7.47 -3.24 7.62
N LEU A 63 -6.54 -3.28 6.66
CA LEU A 63 -5.11 -3.15 6.91
C LEU A 63 -4.76 -1.76 7.43
N VAL A 64 -5.18 -0.71 6.72
CA VAL A 64 -4.99 0.70 7.11
C VAL A 64 -5.62 0.97 8.48
N ASP A 65 -6.88 0.56 8.69
CA ASP A 65 -7.60 0.73 9.95
C ASP A 65 -6.90 0.00 11.11
N GLY A 66 -6.46 -1.25 10.85
CA GLY A 66 -5.80 -2.08 11.86
C GLY A 66 -4.40 -1.60 12.23
N LEU A 67 -3.65 -1.09 11.25
CA LEU A 67 -2.31 -0.54 11.44
C LEU A 67 -2.32 0.91 11.95
N GLN A 68 -3.48 1.57 11.93
CA GLN A 68 -3.63 2.98 12.31
C GLN A 68 -2.63 3.87 11.55
N CYS A 69 -2.49 3.65 10.25
CA CYS A 69 -1.62 4.40 9.36
C CYS A 69 -2.42 5.04 8.21
N SER A 70 -1.80 5.89 7.41
CA SER A 70 -2.38 6.35 6.15
C SER A 70 -2.18 5.32 5.02
N LEU A 71 -2.90 5.48 3.92
CA LEU A 71 -2.69 4.66 2.72
C LEU A 71 -1.29 4.90 2.13
N ASP A 72 -0.78 6.14 2.17
CA ASP A 72 0.57 6.47 1.72
C ASP A 72 1.64 5.76 2.56
N GLU A 73 1.52 5.79 3.91
CA GLU A 73 2.41 5.05 4.82
C GLU A 73 2.42 3.55 4.49
N LEU A 74 1.26 2.99 4.13
CA LEU A 74 1.13 1.58 3.75
C LEU A 74 1.83 1.29 2.41
N ILE A 75 1.64 2.14 1.39
CA ILE A 75 2.26 1.98 0.07
C ILE A 75 3.78 2.05 0.16
N GLU A 76 4.31 2.99 0.95
CA GLU A 76 5.74 3.09 1.23
C GLU A 76 6.26 1.81 1.90
N ALA A 77 5.49 1.24 2.82
CA ALA A 77 5.87 0.05 3.56
C ALA A 77 5.81 -1.27 2.78
N THR A 78 4.95 -1.34 1.75
CA THR A 78 4.81 -2.54 0.90
C THR A 78 5.65 -2.47 -0.37
N GLY A 79 6.34 -1.35 -0.61
CA GLY A 79 7.52 -1.32 -1.48
C GLY A 79 7.23 -1.45 -2.98
N LYS A 80 6.33 -0.62 -3.52
CA LYS A 80 6.42 -0.16 -4.92
C LYS A 80 5.53 1.05 -5.16
N GLN A 81 6.14 2.19 -5.43
CA GLN A 81 5.42 3.30 -6.08
C GLN A 81 5.11 2.85 -7.52
N PRO A 82 3.88 3.03 -8.03
CA PRO A 82 3.61 2.80 -9.43
C PRO A 82 4.53 3.72 -10.24
N SER A 83 5.43 3.13 -11.03
CA SER A 83 6.24 3.90 -11.97
C SER A 83 5.28 4.55 -12.97
N THR A 84 5.26 5.88 -12.94
CA THR A 84 4.47 6.79 -13.76
C THR A 84 4.33 6.31 -15.22
N GLY A 85 3.09 6.26 -15.72
CA GLY A 85 2.83 6.34 -17.16
C GLY A 85 1.72 5.42 -17.69
N ASP A 86 1.92 4.10 -17.60
CA ASP A 86 1.22 3.19 -18.53
C ASP A 86 0.41 2.06 -17.86
N ASP A 87 0.50 1.88 -16.54
CA ASP A 87 -0.19 0.82 -15.76
C ASP A 87 -1.20 1.40 -14.75
N GLU A 88 -1.97 2.42 -15.11
CA GLU A 88 -3.00 2.95 -14.21
C GLU A 88 -4.16 1.94 -14.08
N PRO A 89 -4.48 1.45 -12.86
CA PRO A 89 -5.50 0.43 -12.67
C PRO A 89 -6.89 0.99 -12.97
N ARG A 90 -7.48 0.57 -14.09
CA ARG A 90 -8.86 0.92 -14.43
C ARG A 90 -9.85 0.12 -13.57
N LEU A 91 -10.59 0.83 -12.74
CA LEU A 91 -11.68 0.28 -11.95
C LEU A 91 -13.01 0.34 -12.73
N THR A 92 -13.83 -0.70 -12.60
CA THR A 92 -15.22 -0.71 -13.07
C THR A 92 -16.09 0.19 -12.18
N PHE A 93 -17.23 0.67 -12.68
CA PHE A 93 -18.18 1.45 -11.87
C PHE A 93 -18.59 0.78 -10.56
N ALA A 94 -18.73 -0.56 -10.55
CA ALA A 94 -19.04 -1.31 -9.34
C ALA A 94 -17.88 -1.25 -8.33
N GLN A 95 -16.64 -1.33 -8.81
CA GLN A 95 -15.44 -1.17 -7.98
C GLN A 95 -15.28 0.27 -7.48
N THR A 96 -15.54 1.27 -8.34
CA THR A 96 -15.51 2.70 -7.96
C THR A 96 -16.56 3.02 -6.90
N LYS A 97 -17.80 2.55 -7.07
CA LYS A 97 -18.87 2.72 -6.10
C LYS A 97 -18.49 2.09 -4.76
N ARG A 98 -18.00 0.84 -4.79
CA ARG A 98 -17.57 0.12 -3.59
C ARG A 98 -16.39 0.80 -2.89
N LEU A 99 -15.46 1.40 -3.65
CA LEU A 99 -14.34 2.17 -3.11
C LEU A 99 -14.83 3.41 -2.35
N MET A 100 -15.80 4.15 -2.88
CA MET A 100 -16.43 5.27 -2.17
C MET A 100 -17.16 4.84 -0.90
N GLU A 101 -17.93 3.75 -0.96
CA GLU A 101 -18.61 3.19 0.22
C GLU A 101 -17.61 2.77 1.31
N ILE A 102 -16.49 2.16 0.91
CA ILE A 102 -15.43 1.71 1.82
C ILE A 102 -14.71 2.92 2.42
N LEU A 103 -14.31 3.91 1.63
CA LEU A 103 -13.55 5.05 2.14
C LEU A 103 -14.41 6.09 2.86
N GLN A 104 -15.75 5.95 2.86
CA GLN A 104 -16.68 6.94 3.41
C GLN A 104 -16.47 8.36 2.85
N CYS A 105 -15.85 8.49 1.68
CA CYS A 105 -15.68 9.76 0.99
C CYS A 105 -16.93 10.05 0.16
N SER A 106 -17.44 11.30 0.23
CA SER A 106 -18.50 11.73 -0.69
C SER A 106 -17.94 11.83 -2.11
N LEU A 107 -18.76 11.46 -3.10
CA LEU A 107 -18.45 11.68 -4.52
C LEU A 107 -18.16 13.16 -4.80
N ASP A 108 -18.82 14.07 -4.08
CA ASP A 108 -18.64 15.53 -4.23
C ASP A 108 -17.22 15.99 -3.83
N GLU A 109 -16.61 15.35 -2.83
CA GLU A 109 -15.27 15.68 -2.35
C GLU A 109 -14.19 15.20 -3.31
N LEU A 110 -14.44 14.05 -3.97
CA LEU A 110 -13.56 13.53 -5.02
C LEU A 110 -13.60 14.41 -6.27
N VAL A 111 -14.80 14.83 -6.70
CA VAL A 111 -14.95 15.75 -7.84
C VAL A 111 -14.28 17.09 -7.52
N ALA A 112 -14.47 17.64 -6.32
CA ALA A 112 -13.80 18.86 -5.88
C ALA A 112 -12.26 18.72 -5.82
N ALA A 113 -11.74 17.56 -5.45
CA ALA A 113 -10.30 17.27 -5.47
C ALA A 113 -9.76 17.16 -6.92
N MET A 114 -10.54 16.58 -7.83
CA MET A 114 -10.19 16.48 -9.25
C MET A 114 -10.30 17.82 -9.99
N GLU A 115 -11.22 18.71 -9.60
CA GLU A 115 -11.38 20.06 -10.15
C GLU A 115 -10.31 21.04 -9.64
N LYS A 116 -9.64 20.72 -8.52
CA LYS A 116 -8.53 21.51 -7.95
C LYS A 116 -7.16 21.17 -8.54
N ASN A 117 -7.09 20.79 -9.82
CA ASN A 117 -5.86 20.92 -10.59
C ASN A 117 -5.85 22.30 -11.27
N PRO A 118 -5.35 23.38 -10.62
CA PRO A 118 -5.20 24.64 -11.33
C PRO A 118 -4.32 24.38 -12.56
N PRO A 119 -4.66 24.90 -13.74
CA PRO A 119 -3.77 24.78 -14.89
C PRO A 119 -2.41 25.27 -14.43
N GLN A 120 -1.39 24.41 -14.53
CA GLN A 120 0.00 24.78 -14.37
C GLN A 120 0.21 25.99 -15.28
N GLN A 121 0.22 27.19 -14.70
CA GLN A 121 0.56 28.40 -15.44
C GLN A 121 2.05 28.25 -15.74
N GLY A 122 2.32 27.75 -16.93
CA GLY A 122 3.65 27.77 -17.52
C GLY A 122 4.13 29.21 -17.53
N ASN A 123 5.27 29.42 -16.90
CA ASN A 123 6.07 30.64 -17.02
C ASN A 123 7.18 30.41 -18.03
#